data_AF-A0A954IKZ0-F1
#
_entry.id   AF-A0A954IKZ0-F1
#
_cell.length_a   1.000
_cell.length_b   1.000
_cell.length_c   1.000
_cell.angle_alpha   90.00
_cell.angle_beta   90.00
_cell.angle_gamma   90.00
#
_symmetry.space_group_name_H-M   'P 1'
#
loop_
_entity.id
_entity.type
_entity.pdbx_description
1 polymer ?
#
loop_
_entity_poly.entity_id
_entity_poly.type
_entity_poly.pdbx_seq_one_letter_code
_entity_poly.pdbx_strand_id
1 'polypeptide(L)'
;FARKMDDNVATLVREIDGVVGKNADEKKMAAFVTLLTSDPDGAESSLKQVASKNSIKHTPLTVFENTAGPTSYKIDKNAEVTVMMWVGSNVEVNHAFAAGQLNADAIRKIVEDTSKILK
;
A
#
# COMPACT_ATOMS: atom_id res chain seq x y z
N PHE A 1 2.37 -0.84 -3.47
CA PHE A 1 2.68 -2.16 -4.07
C PHE A 1 3.32 -3.05 -3.03
N ALA A 2 2.94 -4.33 -3.00
CA ALA A 2 3.56 -5.33 -2.14
C ALA A 2 3.73 -6.64 -2.91
N ARG A 3 4.79 -7.40 -2.64
CA ARG A 3 4.99 -8.76 -3.19
C ARG A 3 4.46 -9.85 -2.26
N LYS A 4 4.21 -9.50 -1.00
CA LYS A 4 3.59 -10.38 0.01
C LYS A 4 2.68 -9.56 0.91
N MET A 5 1.66 -10.22 1.47
CA MET A 5 0.76 -9.65 2.47
C MET A 5 1.11 -10.24 3.84
N ASP A 6 2.16 -9.71 4.46
CA ASP A 6 2.55 -10.07 5.84
C ASP A 6 1.87 -9.16 6.89
N ASP A 7 2.13 -9.42 8.17
CA ASP A 7 1.54 -8.64 9.27
C ASP A 7 1.98 -7.16 9.25
N ASN A 8 3.19 -6.84 8.77
CA ASN A 8 3.68 -5.47 8.68
C ASN A 8 3.01 -4.71 7.55
N VAL A 9 2.82 -5.35 6.38
CA VAL A 9 2.04 -4.79 5.27
C VAL A 9 0.60 -4.61 5.72
N ALA A 10 -0.04 -5.62 6.32
CA ALA A 10 -1.41 -5.51 6.82
C ALA A 10 -1.57 -4.37 7.84
N THR A 11 -0.60 -4.20 8.75
CA THR A 11 -0.56 -3.09 9.71
C THR A 11 -0.45 -1.75 9.00
N LEU A 12 0.46 -1.63 8.03
CA LEU A 12 0.60 -0.41 7.22
C LEU A 12 -0.72 -0.08 6.51
N VAL A 13 -1.36 -1.06 5.87
CA VAL A 13 -2.63 -0.80 5.18
C VAL A 13 -3.69 -0.33 6.15
N ARG A 14 -3.82 -0.96 7.32
CA ARG A 14 -4.79 -0.55 8.34
C ARG A 14 -4.59 0.89 8.82
N GLU A 15 -3.34 1.29 9.07
CA GLU A 15 -3.04 2.66 9.49
C GLU A 15 -3.38 3.68 8.38
N ILE A 16 -3.00 3.38 7.14
CA ILE A 16 -3.33 4.23 5.99
C ILE A 16 -4.84 4.27 5.75
N ASP A 17 -5.55 3.16 5.91
CA ASP A 17 -7.00 3.09 5.80
C ASP A 17 -7.71 4.05 6.75
N GLY A 18 -7.23 4.11 8.00
CA GLY A 18 -7.72 5.07 8.98
C GLY A 18 -7.44 6.53 8.61
N VAL A 19 -6.27 6.81 8.01
CA VAL A 19 -5.95 8.16 7.51
C VAL A 19 -6.85 8.53 6.33
N VAL A 20 -7.05 7.61 5.38
CA VAL A 20 -7.94 7.81 4.22
C VAL A 20 -9.36 8.06 4.71
N GLY A 21 -9.89 7.25 5.62
CA GLY A 21 -11.24 7.42 6.16
C GLY A 21 -11.47 8.80 6.79
N LYS A 22 -10.45 9.41 7.41
CA LYS A 22 -10.53 10.76 7.97
C LYS A 22 -10.43 11.89 6.93
N ASN A 23 -9.87 11.62 5.75
CA ASN A 23 -9.52 12.64 4.76
C ASN A 23 -10.22 12.45 3.40
N ALA A 24 -11.02 11.40 3.22
CA ALA A 24 -11.64 11.04 1.95
C ALA A 24 -12.64 12.10 1.46
N ASP A 25 -13.43 12.69 2.35
CA ASP A 25 -14.52 13.60 1.95
C ASP A 25 -14.01 15.00 1.63
N GLU A 26 -13.24 15.61 2.53
CA GLU A 26 -12.76 16.99 2.39
C GLU A 26 -11.53 17.11 1.51
N LYS A 27 -10.54 16.23 1.72
CA LYS A 27 -9.23 16.26 1.04
C LYS A 27 -9.15 15.33 -0.17
N LYS A 28 -10.22 14.57 -0.44
CA LYS A 28 -10.28 13.59 -1.55
C LYS A 28 -9.10 12.62 -1.54
N MET A 29 -8.55 12.34 -0.37
CA MET A 29 -7.47 11.35 -0.22
C MET A 29 -8.03 9.97 -0.52
N ALA A 30 -7.30 9.20 -1.32
CA ALA A 30 -7.61 7.82 -1.63
C ALA A 30 -6.34 6.98 -1.58
N ALA A 31 -6.49 5.69 -1.29
CA ALA A 31 -5.40 4.73 -1.34
C ALA A 31 -5.90 3.43 -1.97
N PHE A 32 -4.97 2.67 -2.52
CA PHE A 32 -5.20 1.29 -2.92
C PHE A 32 -3.88 0.52 -2.77
N VAL A 33 -3.99 -0.79 -2.59
CA VAL A 33 -2.84 -1.66 -2.43
C VAL A 33 -2.87 -2.70 -3.52
N THR A 34 -1.83 -2.74 -4.34
CA THR A 34 -1.66 -3.76 -5.37
C THR A 34 -0.67 -4.81 -4.91
N LEU A 35 -1.15 -6.04 -4.76
CA LEU A 35 -0.35 -7.24 -4.52
C LEU A 35 0.16 -7.78 -5.87
N LEU A 36 1.48 -7.82 -6.02
CA LEU A 36 2.18 -8.33 -7.20
C LEU A 36 2.39 -9.83 -7.03
N THR A 37 1.63 -10.63 -7.76
CA THR A 37 1.61 -12.10 -7.61
C THR A 37 1.53 -12.80 -8.97
N SER A 38 2.07 -14.02 -9.03
CA SER A 38 1.86 -14.94 -10.17
C SER A 38 0.63 -15.82 -9.99
N ASP A 39 -0.03 -15.76 -8.83
CA ASP A 39 -1.26 -16.48 -8.51
C ASP A 39 -2.32 -15.50 -7.94
N PRO A 40 -3.01 -14.74 -8.81
CA PRO A 40 -4.04 -13.80 -8.39
C PRO A 40 -5.24 -14.48 -7.73
N ASP A 41 -5.66 -15.63 -8.26
CA ASP A 41 -6.82 -16.39 -7.79
C ASP A 41 -6.59 -16.92 -6.37
N GLY A 42 -5.40 -17.48 -6.10
CA GLY A 42 -5.01 -17.92 -4.77
C GLY A 42 -4.86 -16.76 -3.77
N ALA A 43 -4.52 -15.56 -4.25
CA ALA A 43 -4.36 -14.39 -3.40
C ALA A 43 -5.70 -13.76 -2.95
N GLU A 44 -6.76 -13.88 -3.75
CA GLU A 44 -8.04 -13.20 -3.47
C GLU A 44 -8.62 -13.57 -2.09
N SER A 45 -8.68 -14.87 -1.77
CA SER A 45 -9.19 -15.35 -0.47
C SER A 45 -8.36 -14.82 0.71
N SER A 46 -7.04 -14.80 0.55
CA SER A 46 -6.12 -14.27 1.57
C SER A 46 -6.33 -12.77 1.79
N LEU A 47 -6.46 -11.99 0.71
CA LEU A 47 -6.72 -10.55 0.78
C LEU A 47 -8.07 -10.24 1.46
N LYS A 48 -9.13 -11.01 1.17
CA LYS A 48 -10.43 -10.86 1.85
C LYS A 48 -10.32 -11.13 3.35
N GLN A 49 -9.56 -12.14 3.75
CA GLN A 49 -9.30 -12.45 5.16
C GLN A 49 -8.51 -11.34 5.85
N VAL A 50 -7.46 -10.83 5.19
CA VAL A 50 -6.65 -9.71 5.71
C VAL A 50 -7.50 -8.45 5.88
N ALA A 51 -8.32 -8.10 4.88
CA ALA A 51 -9.24 -6.97 4.95
C ALA A 51 -10.23 -7.11 6.12
N SER A 52 -10.83 -8.28 6.28
CA SER A 52 -11.78 -8.56 7.36
C SER A 52 -11.11 -8.51 8.74
N LYS A 53 -9.98 -9.21 8.91
CA LYS A 53 -9.22 -9.25 10.17
C LYS A 53 -8.76 -7.87 10.63
N ASN A 54 -8.39 -7.00 9.69
CA ASN A 54 -7.87 -5.66 9.99
C ASN A 54 -8.92 -4.55 9.85
N SER A 55 -10.18 -4.89 9.54
CA SER A 55 -11.27 -3.92 9.32
C SER A 55 -10.92 -2.84 8.30
N ILE A 56 -10.26 -3.22 7.19
CA ILE A 56 -9.91 -2.31 6.10
C ILE A 56 -11.19 -1.97 5.32
N LYS A 57 -11.55 -0.68 5.23
CA LYS A 57 -12.84 -0.23 4.68
C LYS A 57 -12.71 0.77 3.53
N HIS A 58 -11.65 1.57 3.52
CA HIS A 58 -11.45 2.69 2.61
C HIS A 58 -10.36 2.44 1.56
N THR A 59 -9.56 1.39 1.74
CA THR A 59 -8.41 1.06 0.92
C THR A 59 -8.62 -0.28 0.21
N PRO A 60 -8.95 -0.28 -1.09
CA PRO A 60 -9.08 -1.51 -1.86
C PRO A 60 -7.76 -2.30 -1.89
N LEU A 61 -7.87 -3.61 -1.68
CA LEU A 61 -6.80 -4.57 -1.90
C LEU A 61 -6.99 -5.21 -3.27
N THR A 62 -6.06 -4.97 -4.18
CA THR A 62 -6.09 -5.46 -5.56
C THR A 62 -4.91 -6.38 -5.84
N VAL A 63 -5.04 -7.18 -6.89
CA VAL A 63 -3.99 -8.06 -7.38
C VAL A 63 -3.53 -7.59 -8.75
N PHE A 64 -2.27 -7.86 -9.08
CA PHE A 64 -1.72 -7.66 -10.41
C PHE A 64 -0.99 -8.92 -10.82
N GLU A 65 -1.31 -9.42 -12.02
CA GLU A 65 -0.84 -10.69 -12.56
C GLU A 65 0.59 -10.56 -13.12
N ASN A 66 1.52 -10.16 -12.26
CA ASN A 66 2.96 -10.39 -12.37
C ASN A 66 3.63 -9.97 -11.05
N THR A 67 4.91 -10.31 -10.91
CA THR A 67 5.72 -9.84 -9.78
C THR A 67 6.43 -8.51 -10.08
N ALA A 68 6.56 -8.08 -11.33
CA ALA A 68 7.31 -6.87 -11.69
C ALA A 68 6.55 -5.56 -11.39
N GLY A 69 5.23 -5.61 -11.33
CA GLY A 69 4.34 -4.45 -11.37
C GLY A 69 4.21 -3.86 -12.77
N PRO A 70 3.42 -2.79 -12.91
CA PRO A 70 3.28 -2.08 -14.18
C PRO A 70 4.58 -1.34 -14.53
N THR A 71 5.08 -1.50 -15.77
CA THR A 71 6.37 -0.96 -16.22
C THR A 71 6.52 0.54 -16.02
N SER A 72 5.46 1.31 -16.18
CA SER A 72 5.46 2.78 -16.03
C SER A 72 5.78 3.24 -14.60
N TYR A 73 5.50 2.43 -13.59
CA TYR A 73 5.75 2.75 -12.18
C TYR A 73 7.21 2.48 -11.76
N LYS A 74 7.99 1.77 -12.59
CA LYS A 74 9.42 1.48 -12.35
C LYS A 74 9.69 0.91 -10.95
N ILE A 75 8.85 -0.03 -10.51
CA ILE A 75 8.98 -0.67 -9.20
C ILE A 75 10.33 -1.41 -9.12
N ASP A 76 11.06 -1.19 -8.03
CA ASP A 76 12.34 -1.84 -7.80
C ASP A 76 12.12 -3.36 -7.68
N LYS A 77 12.95 -4.13 -8.39
CA LYS A 77 12.92 -5.60 -8.37
C LYS A 77 13.29 -6.18 -7.00
N ASN A 78 14.09 -5.44 -6.24
CA ASN A 78 14.53 -5.83 -4.90
C ASN A 78 13.60 -5.30 -3.80
N ALA A 79 12.66 -4.40 -4.12
CA ALA A 79 11.68 -3.92 -3.16
C ALA A 79 10.56 -4.94 -3.00
N GLU A 80 10.35 -5.38 -1.76
CA GLU A 80 9.23 -6.21 -1.38
C GLU A 80 7.97 -5.38 -1.14
N VAL A 81 8.16 -4.13 -0.68
CA VAL A 81 7.11 -3.13 -0.51
C VAL A 81 7.55 -1.81 -1.12
N THR A 82 6.69 -1.22 -1.93
CA THR A 82 6.88 0.14 -2.46
C THR A 82 5.66 0.97 -2.12
N VAL A 83 5.88 2.11 -1.46
CA VAL A 83 4.84 3.08 -1.12
C VAL A 83 5.10 4.35 -1.93
N MET A 84 4.11 4.74 -2.71
CA MET A 84 4.13 5.97 -3.51
C MET A 84 2.94 6.82 -3.10
N MET A 85 3.16 8.11 -2.89
CA MET A 85 2.11 9.08 -2.62
C MET A 85 2.28 10.25 -3.57
N TRP A 86 1.17 10.76 -4.11
CA TRP A 86 1.19 11.80 -5.12
C TRP A 86 0.00 12.73 -4.97
N VAL A 87 0.15 13.94 -5.50
CA VAL A 87 -0.96 14.89 -5.70
C VAL A 87 -1.01 15.25 -7.17
N GLY A 88 -2.16 15.02 -7.80
CA GLY A 88 -2.29 15.12 -9.26
C GLY A 88 -1.38 14.13 -9.97
N SER A 89 -0.41 14.61 -10.75
CA SER A 89 0.59 13.79 -11.44
C SER A 89 2.00 13.89 -10.83
N ASN A 90 2.14 14.53 -9.66
CA ASN A 90 3.43 14.74 -9.01
C ASN A 90 3.62 13.79 -7.83
N VAL A 91 4.66 12.95 -7.87
CA VAL A 91 5.03 12.06 -6.77
C VAL A 91 5.72 12.88 -5.67
N GLU A 92 5.11 12.92 -4.49
CA GLU A 92 5.62 13.67 -3.33
C GLU A 92 6.40 12.75 -2.37
N VAL A 93 6.07 11.45 -2.35
CA VAL A 93 6.71 10.44 -1.50
C VAL A 93 6.93 9.18 -2.30
N ASN A 94 8.12 8.61 -2.20
CA ASN A 94 8.45 7.29 -2.72
C ASN A 94 9.38 6.56 -1.74
N HIS A 95 8.89 5.46 -1.18
CA HIS A 95 9.66 4.55 -0.34
C HIS A 95 9.73 3.18 -0.99
N ALA A 96 10.93 2.61 -1.04
CA ALA A 96 11.19 1.25 -1.49
C ALA A 96 11.85 0.47 -0.35
N PHE A 97 11.21 -0.59 0.11
CA PHE A 97 11.68 -1.44 1.19
C PHE A 97 12.01 -2.81 0.63
N ALA A 98 13.28 -3.22 0.77
CA ALA A 98 13.68 -4.59 0.56
C ALA A 98 13.11 -5.51 1.65
N ALA A 99 13.34 -6.81 1.50
CA ALA A 99 12.78 -7.80 2.40
C ALA A 99 13.15 -7.54 3.87
N GLY A 100 12.12 -7.52 4.74
CA GLY A 100 12.28 -7.28 6.17
C GLY A 100 12.55 -5.82 6.57
N GLN A 101 12.63 -4.87 5.63
CA GLN A 101 12.87 -3.45 5.95
C GLN A 101 11.60 -2.68 6.33
N LEU A 102 10.41 -3.19 6.00
CA LEU A 102 9.16 -2.63 6.49
C LEU A 102 8.97 -3.07 7.95
N ASN A 103 9.36 -2.21 8.89
CA ASN A 103 9.22 -2.39 10.34
C ASN A 103 8.33 -1.28 10.96
N ALA A 104 8.12 -1.33 12.27
CA ALA A 104 7.25 -0.38 12.98
C ALA A 104 7.65 1.10 12.78
N ASP A 105 8.95 1.40 12.75
CA ASP A 105 9.44 2.77 12.55
C ASP A 105 9.24 3.23 11.10
N ALA A 106 9.49 2.34 10.13
CA ALA A 106 9.20 2.60 8.73
C ALA A 106 7.70 2.86 8.52
N ILE A 107 6.82 2.06 9.14
CA ILE A 107 5.37 2.24 9.07
C ILE A 107 4.97 3.60 9.64
N ARG A 108 5.47 3.95 10.82
CA ARG A 108 5.19 5.25 11.45
C ARG A 108 5.57 6.41 10.53
N LYS A 109 6.78 6.36 9.96
CA LYS A 109 7.25 7.37 9.01
C LYS A 109 6.38 7.49 7.77
N ILE A 110 5.95 6.36 7.20
CA ILE A 110 5.04 6.35 6.05
C ILE A 110 3.71 7.00 6.41
N VAL A 111 3.15 6.68 7.57
CA VAL A 111 1.89 7.28 8.03
C VAL A 111 2.05 8.80 8.23
N GLU A 112 3.16 9.26 8.82
CA GLU A 112 3.45 10.69 8.97
C GLU A 112 3.59 11.40 7.61
N ASP A 113 4.25 10.75 6.65
CA ASP A 113 4.46 11.26 5.30
C ASP A 113 3.14 11.49 4.54
N THR A 114 2.02 10.88 4.96
CA THR A 114 0.70 11.16 4.35
C THR A 114 0.31 12.63 4.44
N SER A 115 0.78 13.35 5.47
CA SER A 115 0.56 14.79 5.60
C SER A 115 1.09 15.60 4.40
N LYS A 116 2.08 15.09 3.66
CA LYS A 116 2.67 15.76 2.49
C LYS A 116 1.72 15.81 1.28
N ILE A 117 0.70 14.95 1.26
CA ILE A 117 -0.27 14.87 0.17
C ILE A 117 -1.67 15.40 0.56
N LEU A 118 -1.86 15.82 1.81
CA LEU A 118 -3.11 16.40 2.31
C LEU A 118 -3.18 17.90 2.03
N LYS A 119 -3.16 18.27 0.75
CA LYS A 119 -3.29 19.66 0.30
C LYS A 119 -4.76 20.08 0.31
#